data_AF-A0A830B5V1-F1
#
_entry.id   AF-A0A830B5V1-F1
#
_cell.length_a   1.000
_cell.length_b   1.000
_cell.length_c   1.000
_cell.angle_alpha   90.00
_cell.angle_beta   90.00
_cell.angle_gamma   90.00
#
_symmetry.space_group_name_H-M   'P 1'
#
loop_
_entity.id
_entity.type
_entity.pdbx_description
1 polymer ?
#
loop_
_entity_poly.entity_id
_entity_poly.type
_entity_poly.pdbx_seq_one_letter_code
_entity_poly.pdbx_strand_id
1 'polypeptide(L)'
;MASQSEITRRLEKSSLENNEFDSSLGFLSRSEITHGEHPLSLGRSSIWNHFFQDTEIMEQIDRDVKRTHPDIPFFSGDSAVAKSNQEALRNILIVFAKLNPGIRYVQGMNEILAPLFYVFKSDPNDENAVLQASAEADTFFCFVELLSGFRDNFVQQLDNSVVGIRSTITRLSRLLKEHDEELWRHLEMTTKVNPQFYAFRWITLLLTQEFKFADIFLIWDTLLSDPDGPQETLLRICCAMLIIVRKRLLAGDFTSNLQLLQKYPPTNISHLLYVANKLRVHLAC
;
A
#
# COMPACT_ATOMS: atom_id res chain seq x y z
N MET A 1 -21.10 -3.00 -12.53
CA MET A 1 -21.00 -4.15 -11.60
C MET A 1 -22.34 -4.86 -11.56
N ALA A 2 -22.33 -6.18 -11.50
CA ALA A 2 -23.57 -6.94 -11.34
C ALA A 2 -24.15 -6.66 -9.95
N SER A 3 -25.34 -6.07 -9.88
CA SER A 3 -26.08 -5.96 -8.62
C SER A 3 -26.34 -7.36 -8.04
N GLN A 4 -26.72 -7.45 -6.76
CA GLN A 4 -27.16 -8.71 -6.16
C GLN A 4 -28.21 -9.41 -7.06
N SER A 5 -29.10 -8.64 -7.68
CA SER A 5 -30.09 -9.11 -8.65
C SER A 5 -29.46 -9.62 -9.96
N GLU A 6 -28.36 -9.03 -10.43
CA GLU A 6 -27.68 -9.47 -11.64
C GLU A 6 -26.79 -10.70 -11.40
N ILE A 7 -26.26 -10.88 -10.19
CA ILE A 7 -25.60 -12.13 -9.76
C ILE A 7 -26.64 -13.26 -9.68
N THR A 8 -27.78 -13.02 -9.01
CA THR A 8 -28.89 -13.97 -9.00
C THR A 8 -29.33 -14.33 -10.42
N ARG A 9 -29.43 -13.34 -11.32
CA ARG A 9 -29.79 -13.56 -12.73
C ARG A 9 -28.74 -14.36 -13.52
N ARG A 10 -27.44 -14.18 -13.22
CA ARG A 10 -26.36 -14.97 -13.85
C ARG A 10 -26.39 -16.41 -13.36
N LEU A 11 -26.65 -16.63 -12.07
CA LEU A 11 -26.87 -17.95 -11.48
C LEU A 11 -28.10 -18.63 -12.09
N GLU A 12 -29.24 -17.94 -12.18
CA GLU A 12 -30.45 -18.44 -12.84
C GLU A 12 -30.19 -18.83 -14.31
N LYS A 13 -29.43 -18.02 -15.05
CA LYS A 13 -29.04 -18.35 -16.43
C LYS A 13 -28.18 -19.61 -16.52
N SER A 14 -27.19 -19.79 -15.63
CA SER A 14 -26.38 -21.02 -15.60
C SER A 14 -27.17 -22.25 -15.15
N SER A 15 -28.19 -22.09 -14.30
CA SER A 15 -29.08 -23.19 -13.91
C SER A 15 -30.07 -23.57 -15.02
N LEU A 16 -30.44 -22.63 -15.90
CA LEU A 16 -31.34 -22.86 -17.03
C LEU A 16 -30.65 -23.54 -18.22
N GLU A 17 -29.37 -23.26 -18.47
CA GLU A 17 -28.60 -23.93 -19.54
C GLU A 17 -28.34 -25.42 -19.28
N ASN A 18 -28.44 -25.86 -18.02
CA ASN A 18 -28.26 -27.27 -17.62
C ASN A 18 -29.56 -28.10 -17.63
N ASN A 19 -30.72 -27.50 -17.90
CA ASN A 19 -32.00 -28.19 -17.94
C ASN A 19 -32.56 -28.23 -19.36
N GLU A 20 -32.18 -29.25 -20.14
CA GLU A 20 -32.98 -29.69 -21.28
C GLU A 20 -34.36 -30.15 -20.77
N PHE A 21 -35.42 -29.43 -21.14
CA PHE A 21 -36.77 -29.63 -20.66
C PHE A 21 -37.39 -30.94 -21.20
N ASP A 22 -37.71 -31.88 -20.30
CA ASP A 22 -38.82 -32.82 -20.49
C ASP A 22 -40.12 -32.12 -20.04
N SER A 23 -40.93 -31.73 -21.01
CA SER A 23 -42.17 -30.98 -20.80
C SER A 23 -43.34 -31.92 -20.48
N SER A 24 -43.57 -32.25 -19.20
CA SER A 24 -44.83 -32.95 -18.85
C SER A 24 -45.44 -32.73 -17.45
N LEU A 25 -44.92 -31.86 -16.58
CA LEU A 25 -45.67 -31.49 -15.35
C LEU A 25 -45.52 -30.00 -15.00
N GLY A 26 -46.64 -29.32 -14.81
CA GLY A 26 -46.76 -27.90 -14.44
C GLY A 26 -46.35 -27.56 -13.00
N PHE A 27 -45.31 -28.20 -12.48
CA PHE A 27 -44.65 -27.79 -11.24
C PHE A 27 -43.28 -27.23 -11.60
N LEU A 28 -43.02 -25.98 -11.23
CA LEU A 28 -41.66 -25.44 -11.28
C LEU A 28 -40.78 -26.31 -10.37
N SER A 29 -39.86 -27.06 -10.95
CA SER A 29 -38.87 -27.83 -10.19
C SER A 29 -38.06 -26.85 -9.33
N ARG A 30 -38.00 -27.07 -8.02
CA ARG A 30 -37.05 -26.35 -7.16
C ARG A 30 -35.66 -26.81 -7.59
N SER A 31 -34.93 -25.93 -8.26
CA SER A 31 -33.51 -26.14 -8.53
C SER A 31 -32.80 -26.34 -7.20
N GLU A 32 -32.12 -27.48 -7.03
CA GLU A 32 -31.25 -27.69 -5.88
C GLU A 32 -30.11 -26.69 -5.96
N ILE A 33 -30.04 -25.75 -5.02
CA ILE A 33 -28.94 -24.79 -4.94
C ILE A 33 -27.68 -25.61 -4.62
N THR A 34 -26.77 -25.70 -5.58
CA THR A 34 -25.53 -26.44 -5.37
C THR A 34 -24.72 -25.79 -4.24
N HIS A 35 -23.92 -26.57 -3.52
CA HIS A 35 -23.17 -26.08 -2.35
C HIS A 35 -22.25 -24.86 -2.67
N GLY A 36 -21.89 -24.63 -3.94
CA GLY A 36 -21.11 -23.47 -4.41
C GLY A 36 -21.95 -22.22 -4.71
N GLU A 37 -23.26 -22.36 -4.95
CA GLU A 37 -24.21 -21.29 -5.26
C GLU A 37 -24.95 -20.77 -4.01
N HIS A 38 -24.71 -21.39 -2.86
CA HIS A 38 -25.31 -20.98 -1.60
C HIS A 38 -24.65 -19.68 -1.06
N PRO A 39 -25.42 -18.66 -0.64
CA PRO A 39 -24.90 -17.39 -0.11
C PRO A 39 -23.98 -17.54 1.11
N LEU A 40 -24.17 -18.58 1.92
CA LEU A 40 -23.32 -18.90 3.07
C LEU A 40 -22.19 -19.88 2.75
N SER A 41 -21.95 -20.17 1.47
CA SER A 41 -20.89 -21.10 1.08
C SER A 41 -19.52 -20.50 1.37
N LEU A 42 -18.75 -21.17 2.20
CA LEU A 42 -17.36 -20.82 2.52
C LEU A 42 -16.36 -21.42 1.52
N GLY A 43 -16.85 -22.13 0.50
CA GLY A 43 -16.01 -22.73 -0.53
C GLY A 43 -15.19 -21.67 -1.27
N ARG A 44 -13.89 -21.94 -1.51
CA ARG A 44 -12.99 -20.99 -2.19
C ARG A 44 -13.36 -20.72 -3.65
N SER A 45 -14.20 -21.56 -4.25
CA SER A 45 -14.75 -21.39 -5.61
C SER A 45 -16.17 -20.82 -5.61
N SER A 46 -16.74 -20.50 -4.44
CA SER A 46 -18.09 -19.94 -4.37
C SER A 46 -18.10 -18.49 -4.85
N ILE A 47 -19.00 -18.20 -5.80
CA ILE A 47 -19.25 -16.86 -6.33
C ILE A 47 -19.64 -15.89 -5.19
N TRP A 48 -20.39 -16.37 -4.20
CA TRP A 48 -20.79 -15.59 -3.04
C TRP A 48 -19.62 -15.28 -2.10
N ASN A 49 -18.75 -16.26 -1.85
CA ASN A 49 -17.54 -16.02 -1.05
C ASN A 49 -16.64 -14.96 -1.68
N HIS A 50 -16.44 -15.03 -3.00
CA HIS A 50 -15.72 -13.98 -3.74
C HIS A 50 -16.43 -12.63 -3.67
N PHE A 51 -17.76 -12.60 -3.81
CA PHE A 51 -18.55 -11.38 -3.71
C PHE A 51 -18.43 -10.71 -2.33
N PHE A 52 -18.53 -11.48 -1.24
CA PHE A 52 -18.41 -10.92 0.11
C PHE A 52 -16.99 -10.42 0.40
N GLN A 53 -15.96 -11.15 -0.05
CA GLN A 53 -14.57 -10.68 0.07
C GLN A 53 -14.32 -9.40 -0.72
N ASP A 54 -14.81 -9.32 -1.96
CA ASP A 54 -14.71 -8.13 -2.79
C ASP A 54 -15.44 -6.94 -2.15
N THR A 55 -16.62 -7.18 -1.55
CA THR A 55 -17.42 -6.15 -0.85
C THR A 55 -16.66 -5.62 0.37
N GLU A 56 -16.08 -6.50 1.19
CA GLU A 56 -15.30 -6.09 2.37
C GLU A 56 -14.09 -5.24 1.98
N ILE A 57 -13.37 -5.63 0.91
CA ILE A 57 -12.24 -4.87 0.37
C ILE A 57 -12.69 -3.49 -0.13
N MET A 58 -13.80 -3.42 -0.88
CA MET A 58 -14.33 -2.15 -1.37
C MET A 58 -14.73 -1.22 -0.22
N GLU A 59 -15.40 -1.73 0.80
CA GLU A 59 -15.76 -0.92 1.99
C GLU A 59 -14.52 -0.44 2.75
N GLN A 60 -13.45 -1.24 2.79
CA GLN A 60 -12.18 -0.82 3.38
C GLN A 60 -11.53 0.30 2.57
N ILE A 61 -11.49 0.17 1.24
CA ILE A 61 -11.01 1.23 0.33
C ILE A 61 -11.82 2.51 0.53
N ASP A 62 -13.16 2.42 0.60
CA ASP A 62 -14.04 3.58 0.77
C ASP A 62 -13.72 4.34 2.06
N ARG A 63 -13.52 3.62 3.16
CA ARG A 63 -13.14 4.23 4.45
C ARG A 63 -11.77 4.89 4.39
N ASP A 64 -10.80 4.25 3.73
CA ASP A 64 -9.42 4.72 3.64
C ASP A 64 -9.26 5.93 2.71
N VAL A 65 -9.91 5.91 1.55
CA VAL A 65 -9.95 7.04 0.62
C VAL A 65 -10.56 8.27 1.29
N LYS A 66 -11.67 8.10 2.01
CA LYS A 66 -12.34 9.21 2.71
C LYS A 66 -11.47 9.89 3.77
N ARG A 67 -10.53 9.16 4.40
CA ARG A 67 -9.61 9.67 5.42
C ARG A 67 -8.21 10.01 4.87
N THR A 68 -7.99 9.92 3.56
CA THR A 68 -6.70 10.20 2.93
C THR A 68 -6.43 11.70 2.96
N HIS A 69 -5.33 12.11 3.60
CA HIS A 69 -4.90 13.51 3.73
C HIS A 69 -6.05 14.51 3.97
N PRO A 70 -6.75 14.43 5.12
CA PRO A 70 -7.98 15.18 5.38
C PRO A 70 -7.77 16.71 5.39
N ASP A 71 -6.54 17.15 5.64
CA ASP A 71 -6.14 18.56 5.69
C ASP A 71 -5.82 19.15 4.30
N ILE A 72 -5.83 18.34 3.24
CA ILE A 72 -5.51 18.76 1.88
C ILE A 72 -6.83 18.85 1.07
N PRO A 73 -7.24 20.06 0.63
CA PRO A 73 -8.50 20.26 -0.10
C PRO A 73 -8.62 19.46 -1.40
N PHE A 74 -7.50 19.04 -1.98
CA PHE A 74 -7.45 18.19 -3.16
C PHE A 74 -8.06 16.79 -2.90
N PHE A 75 -7.85 16.25 -1.69
CA PHE A 75 -8.31 14.90 -1.30
C PHE A 75 -9.55 14.93 -0.42
N SER A 76 -9.81 16.04 0.26
CA SER A 76 -10.85 16.15 1.28
C SER A 76 -11.69 17.41 1.08
N GLY A 77 -13.01 17.25 1.05
CA GLY A 77 -13.96 18.36 0.95
C GLY A 77 -15.21 18.02 0.13
N ASP A 78 -16.18 18.94 0.15
CA ASP A 78 -17.46 18.77 -0.55
C ASP A 78 -17.45 19.24 -2.00
N SER A 79 -16.33 19.79 -2.47
CA SER A 79 -16.19 20.25 -3.86
C SER A 79 -16.33 19.08 -4.84
N ALA A 80 -16.88 19.37 -6.03
CA ALA A 80 -17.00 18.38 -7.09
C ALA A 80 -15.63 17.81 -7.50
N VAL A 81 -14.58 18.64 -7.47
CA VAL A 81 -13.21 18.23 -7.78
C VAL A 81 -12.67 17.24 -6.74
N ALA A 82 -12.80 17.55 -5.45
CA ALA A 82 -12.34 16.66 -4.38
C ALA A 82 -13.08 15.30 -4.42
N LYS A 83 -14.41 15.31 -4.66
CA LYS A 83 -15.19 14.08 -4.82
C LYS A 83 -14.76 13.28 -6.06
N SER A 84 -14.49 13.95 -7.17
CA SER A 84 -13.95 13.30 -8.37
C SER A 84 -12.57 12.68 -8.13
N ASN A 85 -11.71 13.36 -7.37
CA ASN A 85 -10.38 12.85 -7.00
C ASN A 85 -10.48 11.63 -6.08
N GLN A 86 -11.37 11.65 -5.08
CA GLN A 86 -11.64 10.50 -4.23
C GLN A 86 -12.14 9.30 -5.05
N GLU A 87 -13.06 9.52 -6.00
CA GLU A 87 -13.55 8.44 -6.87
C GLU A 87 -12.44 7.86 -7.75
N ALA A 88 -11.55 8.69 -8.29
CA ALA A 88 -10.40 8.20 -9.07
C ALA A 88 -9.46 7.34 -8.21
N LEU A 89 -9.11 7.79 -6.99
CA LEU A 89 -8.31 6.99 -6.05
C LEU A 89 -8.97 5.65 -5.73
N ARG A 90 -10.28 5.68 -5.45
CA ARG A 90 -11.09 4.50 -5.18
C ARG A 90 -11.08 3.52 -6.34
N ASN A 91 -11.32 3.99 -7.57
CA ASN A 91 -11.32 3.16 -8.78
C ASN A 91 -9.98 2.48 -9.00
N ILE A 92 -8.88 3.22 -8.90
CA ILE A 92 -7.53 2.68 -9.04
C ILE A 92 -7.27 1.56 -8.03
N LEU A 93 -7.59 1.78 -6.76
CA LEU A 93 -7.38 0.78 -5.70
C LEU A 93 -8.24 -0.47 -5.89
N ILE A 94 -9.50 -0.30 -6.32
CA ILE A 94 -10.39 -1.44 -6.62
C ILE A 94 -9.83 -2.25 -7.79
N VAL A 95 -9.48 -1.59 -8.90
CA VAL A 95 -8.92 -2.25 -10.08
C VAL A 95 -7.62 -2.98 -9.71
N PHE A 96 -6.73 -2.34 -8.95
CA PHE A 96 -5.50 -2.96 -8.47
C PHE A 96 -5.78 -4.22 -7.64
N ALA A 97 -6.68 -4.13 -6.65
CA ALA A 97 -7.00 -5.25 -5.77
C ALA A 97 -7.57 -6.46 -6.54
N LYS A 98 -8.38 -6.20 -7.57
CA LYS A 98 -8.97 -7.24 -8.43
C LYS A 98 -7.95 -7.87 -9.37
N LEU A 99 -7.03 -7.09 -9.92
CA LEU A 99 -5.98 -7.62 -10.81
C LEU A 99 -4.87 -8.35 -10.05
N ASN A 100 -4.71 -8.10 -8.75
CA ASN A 100 -3.66 -8.68 -7.93
C ASN A 100 -4.22 -9.53 -6.77
N PRO A 101 -4.91 -10.66 -7.03
CA PRO A 101 -5.62 -11.43 -6.00
C PRO A 101 -4.74 -12.01 -4.89
N GLY A 102 -3.42 -12.09 -5.10
CA GLY A 102 -2.44 -12.53 -4.10
C GLY A 102 -1.98 -11.44 -3.12
N ILE A 103 -2.14 -10.16 -3.48
CA ILE A 103 -1.81 -9.02 -2.61
C ILE A 103 -3.11 -8.37 -2.11
N ARG A 104 -4.03 -8.12 -3.05
CA ARG A 104 -5.26 -7.35 -2.86
C ARG A 104 -4.97 -5.95 -2.33
N TYR A 105 -5.97 -5.30 -1.75
CA TYR A 105 -5.78 -4.03 -1.06
C TYR A 105 -5.22 -4.27 0.34
N VAL A 106 -4.19 -3.53 0.72
CA VAL A 106 -3.65 -3.47 2.07
C VAL A 106 -3.80 -2.05 2.60
N GLN A 107 -4.27 -1.91 3.85
CA GLN A 107 -4.44 -0.61 4.48
C GLN A 107 -3.16 0.22 4.40
N GLY A 108 -3.28 1.46 3.90
CA GLY A 108 -2.15 2.36 3.68
C GLY A 108 -1.70 2.47 2.23
N MET A 109 -2.14 1.57 1.34
CA MET A 109 -1.93 1.73 -0.12
C MET A 109 -2.53 3.03 -0.66
N ASN A 110 -3.63 3.52 -0.05
CA ASN A 110 -4.21 4.83 -0.34
C ASN A 110 -3.22 5.99 -0.15
N GLU A 111 -2.32 5.90 0.84
CA GLU A 111 -1.31 6.93 1.14
C GLU A 111 -0.16 6.89 0.13
N ILE A 112 0.15 5.72 -0.45
CA ILE A 112 1.14 5.57 -1.53
C ILE A 112 0.56 6.09 -2.85
N LEU A 113 -0.72 5.81 -3.10
CA LEU A 113 -1.39 6.23 -4.32
C LEU A 113 -1.56 7.75 -4.39
N ALA A 114 -1.85 8.40 -3.27
CA ALA A 114 -2.20 9.82 -3.22
C ALA A 114 -1.12 10.76 -3.79
N PRO A 115 0.18 10.65 -3.44
CA PRO A 115 1.24 11.45 -4.04
C PRO A 115 1.33 11.30 -5.57
N LEU A 116 1.23 10.07 -6.09
CA LEU A 116 1.26 9.83 -7.54
C LEU A 116 0.10 10.54 -8.24
N PHE A 117 -1.12 10.33 -7.74
CA PHE A 117 -2.31 10.92 -8.32
C PHE A 117 -2.27 12.45 -8.26
N TYR A 118 -1.78 13.01 -7.16
CA TYR A 118 -1.64 14.45 -7.02
C TYR A 118 -0.72 15.03 -8.09
N VAL A 119 0.44 14.41 -8.33
CA VAL A 119 1.41 14.87 -9.35
C VAL A 119 0.78 14.84 -10.73
N PHE A 120 0.20 13.72 -11.14
CA PHE A 120 -0.40 13.59 -12.48
C PHE A 120 -1.60 14.51 -12.68
N LYS A 121 -2.39 14.77 -11.63
CA LYS A 121 -3.58 15.62 -11.73
C LYS A 121 -3.26 17.11 -11.65
N SER A 122 -2.18 17.49 -10.98
CA SER A 122 -1.83 18.88 -10.68
C SER A 122 -0.70 19.43 -11.55
N ASP A 123 -0.31 18.74 -12.64
CA ASP A 123 0.75 19.20 -13.53
C ASP A 123 0.40 20.59 -14.12
N PRO A 124 1.15 21.66 -13.79
CA PRO A 124 0.88 23.01 -14.26
C PRO A 124 1.30 23.25 -15.71
N ASN A 125 2.14 22.39 -16.29
CA ASN A 125 2.57 22.50 -17.69
C ASN A 125 1.52 21.92 -18.66
N ASP A 126 0.47 21.34 -18.10
CA ASP A 126 -0.56 20.65 -18.85
C ASP A 126 -1.71 21.59 -19.21
N GLU A 127 -1.45 22.52 -20.14
CA GLU A 127 -2.52 23.28 -20.82
C GLU A 127 -3.43 22.37 -21.66
N ASN A 128 -3.07 21.10 -21.85
CA ASN A 128 -3.84 20.10 -22.59
C ASN A 128 -4.74 19.29 -21.64
N ALA A 129 -6.03 19.64 -21.59
CA ALA A 129 -7.06 18.89 -20.85
C ALA A 129 -7.10 17.36 -21.10
N VAL A 130 -6.43 16.87 -22.14
CA VAL A 130 -6.28 15.44 -22.49
C VAL A 130 -5.41 14.68 -21.49
N LEU A 131 -4.29 15.25 -21.02
CA LEU A 131 -3.38 14.55 -20.12
C LEU A 131 -3.95 14.51 -18.68
N GLN A 132 -4.60 15.57 -18.21
CA GLN A 132 -5.42 15.53 -16.98
C GLN A 132 -6.58 14.53 -17.01
N ALA A 133 -7.05 14.13 -18.20
CA ALA A 133 -8.06 13.08 -18.37
C ALA A 133 -7.46 11.67 -18.26
N SER A 134 -6.17 11.52 -18.59
CA SER A 134 -5.41 10.26 -18.43
C SER A 134 -4.80 10.08 -17.05
N ALA A 135 -4.83 11.10 -16.19
CA ALA A 135 -4.21 11.07 -14.86
C ALA A 135 -4.58 9.83 -14.04
N GLU A 136 -5.83 9.34 -14.11
CA GLU A 136 -6.25 8.11 -13.42
C GLU A 136 -5.51 6.86 -13.95
N ALA A 137 -5.39 6.74 -15.28
CA ALA A 137 -4.72 5.62 -15.93
C ALA A 137 -3.20 5.67 -15.70
N ASP A 138 -2.57 6.83 -15.88
CA ASP A 138 -1.14 7.02 -15.66
C ASP A 138 -0.77 6.71 -14.21
N THR A 139 -1.58 7.20 -13.27
CA THR A 139 -1.43 6.88 -11.85
C THR A 139 -1.54 5.37 -11.61
N PHE A 140 -2.52 4.68 -12.21
CA PHE A 140 -2.67 3.23 -12.04
C PHE A 140 -1.41 2.48 -12.48
N PHE A 141 -0.87 2.76 -13.67
CA PHE A 141 0.31 2.06 -14.17
C PHE A 141 1.56 2.37 -13.36
N CYS A 142 1.79 3.64 -13.00
CA CYS A 142 2.91 4.01 -12.13
C CYS A 142 2.80 3.39 -10.73
N PHE A 143 1.58 3.29 -10.18
CA PHE A 143 1.33 2.65 -8.90
C PHE A 143 1.63 1.14 -8.94
N VAL A 144 1.19 0.46 -10.00
CA VAL A 144 1.49 -0.97 -10.21
C VAL A 144 2.99 -1.20 -10.34
N GLU A 145 3.67 -0.40 -11.16
CA GLU A 145 5.12 -0.50 -11.37
C GLU A 145 5.88 -0.28 -10.06
N LEU A 146 5.54 0.79 -9.33
CA LEU A 146 6.15 1.08 -8.03
C LEU A 146 5.96 -0.08 -7.05
N LEU A 147 4.73 -0.55 -6.87
CA LEU A 147 4.45 -1.65 -5.94
C LEU A 147 5.04 -2.99 -6.38
N SER A 148 5.31 -3.19 -7.67
CA SER A 148 5.95 -4.42 -8.15
C SER A 148 7.32 -4.64 -7.48
N GLY A 149 8.09 -3.57 -7.27
CA GLY A 149 9.39 -3.61 -6.60
C GLY A 149 9.31 -3.86 -5.09
N PHE A 150 8.14 -3.66 -4.48
CA PHE A 150 7.90 -3.87 -3.04
C PHE A 150 6.93 -5.02 -2.77
N ARG A 151 6.50 -5.75 -3.80
CA ARG A 151 5.42 -6.74 -3.76
C ARG A 151 5.57 -7.74 -2.61
N ASP A 152 6.76 -8.28 -2.42
CA ASP A 152 7.02 -9.32 -1.43
C ASP A 152 6.83 -8.83 0.01
N ASN A 153 6.89 -7.52 0.25
CA ASN A 153 6.60 -6.93 1.56
C ASN A 153 5.11 -6.90 1.90
N PHE A 154 4.22 -7.07 0.90
CA PHE A 154 2.76 -7.05 1.09
C PHE A 154 2.11 -8.43 1.05
N VAL A 155 2.85 -9.46 0.63
CA VAL A 155 2.34 -10.83 0.58
C VAL A 155 2.52 -11.48 1.95
N GLN A 156 1.44 -11.59 2.72
CA GLN A 156 1.45 -12.11 4.09
C GLN A 156 2.11 -13.50 4.21
N GLN A 157 1.95 -14.35 3.20
CA GLN A 157 2.58 -15.68 3.17
C GLN A 157 4.12 -15.62 3.13
N LEU A 158 4.68 -14.50 2.66
CA LEU A 158 6.11 -14.25 2.58
C LEU A 158 6.67 -13.58 3.83
N ASP A 159 5.86 -13.20 4.83
CA ASP A 159 6.35 -12.48 6.02
C ASP A 159 7.50 -13.20 6.72
N ASN A 160 7.49 -14.54 6.74
CA ASN A 160 8.55 -15.37 7.34
C ASN A 160 9.62 -15.83 6.34
N SER A 161 9.54 -15.39 5.08
CA SER A 161 10.45 -15.72 3.99
C SER A 161 11.67 -14.78 3.98
N VAL A 162 12.73 -15.21 3.29
CA VAL A 162 13.94 -14.43 3.03
C VAL A 162 13.71 -13.21 2.11
N VAL A 163 12.54 -13.11 1.49
CA VAL A 163 12.16 -11.98 0.62
C VAL A 163 11.08 -11.07 1.20
N GLY A 164 10.42 -11.47 2.29
CA GLY A 164 9.31 -10.69 2.86
C GLY A 164 9.76 -9.55 3.77
N ILE A 165 8.77 -8.87 4.36
CA ILE A 165 8.98 -7.66 5.16
C ILE A 165 9.95 -7.86 6.34
N ARG A 166 9.95 -9.04 6.99
CA ARG A 166 10.90 -9.33 8.09
C ARG A 166 12.34 -9.37 7.60
N SER A 167 12.58 -9.89 6.39
CA SER A 167 13.90 -9.85 5.77
C SER A 167 14.30 -8.41 5.45
N THR A 168 13.42 -7.62 4.84
CA THR A 168 13.68 -6.20 4.54
C THR A 168 14.01 -5.39 5.80
N ILE A 169 13.30 -5.62 6.91
CA ILE A 169 13.60 -5.01 8.22
C ILE A 169 14.95 -5.51 8.78
N THR A 170 15.28 -6.79 8.60
CA THR A 170 16.59 -7.33 9.01
C THR A 170 17.72 -6.68 8.21
N ARG A 171 17.51 -6.39 6.92
CA ARG A 171 18.46 -5.65 6.08
C ARG A 171 18.68 -4.23 6.58
N LEU A 172 17.63 -3.53 7.02
CA LEU A 172 17.76 -2.23 7.70
C LEU A 172 18.61 -2.34 8.98
N SER A 173 18.33 -3.34 9.82
CA SER A 173 19.12 -3.57 11.05
C SER A 173 20.60 -3.82 10.73
N ARG A 174 20.89 -4.64 9.72
CA ARG A 174 22.27 -4.89 9.26
C ARG A 174 22.94 -3.61 8.76
N LEU A 175 22.25 -2.81 7.95
CA LEU A 175 22.77 -1.54 7.45
C LEU A 175 23.10 -0.58 8.61
N LEU A 176 22.24 -0.52 9.63
CA LEU A 176 22.53 0.26 10.84
C LEU A 176 23.76 -0.27 11.57
N LYS A 177 23.89 -1.59 11.72
CA LYS A 177 25.05 -2.20 12.37
C LYS A 177 26.36 -1.88 11.65
N GLU A 178 26.35 -1.91 10.31
CA GLU A 178 27.51 -1.62 9.48
C GLU A 178 27.97 -0.16 9.59
N HIS A 179 27.04 0.79 9.73
CA HIS A 179 27.35 2.22 9.77
C HIS A 179 27.43 2.84 11.19
N ASP A 180 26.75 2.27 12.18
CA ASP A 180 26.73 2.75 13.56
C ASP A 180 26.46 1.59 14.55
N GLU A 181 27.48 0.75 14.78
CA GLU A 181 27.37 -0.42 15.64
C GLU A 181 26.97 -0.07 17.08
N GLU A 182 27.40 1.09 17.60
CA GLU A 182 27.03 1.55 18.94
C GLU A 182 25.52 1.78 19.05
N LEU A 183 24.94 2.53 18.10
CA LEU A 183 23.51 2.78 18.05
C LEU A 183 22.71 1.48 17.85
N TRP A 184 23.16 0.62 16.93
CA TRP A 184 22.55 -0.69 16.69
C TRP A 184 22.51 -1.53 17.97
N ARG A 185 23.65 -1.65 18.67
CA ARG A 185 23.75 -2.43 19.92
C ARG A 185 22.86 -1.85 21.01
N HIS A 186 22.76 -0.53 21.11
CA HIS A 186 21.87 0.12 22.07
C HIS A 186 20.39 -0.18 21.80
N LEU A 187 19.97 -0.14 20.54
CA LEU A 187 18.58 -0.44 20.17
C LEU A 187 18.25 -1.92 20.36
N GLU A 188 19.10 -2.84 19.91
CA GLU A 188 18.80 -4.27 19.94
C GLU A 188 19.08 -4.94 21.30
N MET A 189 20.20 -4.61 21.95
CA MET A 189 20.65 -5.31 23.16
C MET A 189 20.30 -4.55 24.44
N THR A 190 20.53 -3.24 24.48
CA THR A 190 20.32 -2.43 25.69
C THR A 190 18.84 -2.13 25.90
N THR A 191 18.20 -1.48 24.94
CA THR A 191 16.80 -1.05 25.04
C THR A 191 15.82 -2.08 24.50
N LYS A 192 16.29 -3.04 23.67
CA LYS A 192 15.49 -4.13 23.09
C LYS A 192 14.28 -3.63 22.28
N VAL A 193 14.43 -2.49 21.61
CA VAL A 193 13.41 -1.95 20.71
C VAL A 193 13.43 -2.75 19.42
N ASN A 194 12.42 -3.60 19.22
CA ASN A 194 12.30 -4.40 18.01
C ASN A 194 12.05 -3.51 16.78
N PRO A 195 12.88 -3.58 15.72
CA PRO A 195 12.69 -2.83 14.48
C PRO A 195 11.30 -2.94 13.85
N GLN A 196 10.61 -4.06 14.03
CA GLN A 196 9.26 -4.27 13.50
C GLN A 196 8.23 -3.25 14.03
N PHE A 197 8.43 -2.68 15.22
CA PHE A 197 7.46 -1.73 15.82
C PHE A 197 7.55 -0.30 15.29
N TYR A 198 8.60 0.03 14.53
CA TYR A 198 8.74 1.35 13.88
C TYR A 198 8.97 1.22 12.38
N ALA A 199 9.88 0.34 11.95
CA ALA A 199 10.31 0.25 10.55
C ALA A 199 9.28 -0.42 9.63
N PHE A 200 8.36 -1.23 10.17
CA PHE A 200 7.32 -1.87 9.37
C PHE A 200 6.53 -0.82 8.58
N ARG A 201 5.99 0.20 9.27
CA ARG A 201 5.21 1.27 8.66
C ARG A 201 6.05 2.15 7.72
N TRP A 202 7.30 2.45 8.11
CA TRP A 202 8.23 3.24 7.31
C TRP A 202 8.44 2.61 5.93
N ILE A 203 8.65 1.29 5.91
CA ILE A 203 8.96 0.54 4.70
C ILE A 203 7.70 0.26 3.88
N THR A 204 6.63 -0.25 4.51
CA THR A 204 5.42 -0.65 3.77
C THR A 204 4.64 0.53 3.22
N LEU A 205 4.80 1.73 3.80
CA LEU A 205 4.14 2.96 3.32
C LEU A 205 5.08 3.92 2.61
N LEU A 206 6.31 3.48 2.27
CA LEU A 206 7.30 4.30 1.56
C LEU A 206 7.47 5.71 2.17
N LEU A 207 7.49 5.77 3.50
CA LEU A 207 7.63 6.97 4.34
C LEU A 207 6.50 8.02 4.22
N THR A 208 5.41 7.74 3.52
CA THR A 208 4.27 8.67 3.28
C THR A 208 3.61 9.18 4.57
N GLN A 209 3.72 8.44 5.67
CA GLN A 209 3.19 8.83 6.97
C GLN A 209 4.25 9.35 7.97
N GLU A 210 5.52 9.46 7.57
CA GLU A 210 6.59 9.99 8.45
C GLU A 210 6.85 11.47 8.20
N PHE A 211 6.59 11.93 6.98
CA PHE A 211 6.90 13.29 6.53
C PHE A 211 5.66 13.99 6.02
N LYS A 212 5.77 15.31 5.87
CA LYS A 212 4.68 16.11 5.31
C LYS A 212 4.50 15.76 3.84
N PHE A 213 3.28 15.91 3.33
CA PHE A 213 2.94 15.57 1.96
C PHE A 213 3.90 16.21 0.92
N ALA A 214 4.28 17.47 1.09
CA ALA A 214 5.23 18.15 0.20
C ALA A 214 6.66 17.57 0.26
N ASP A 215 7.07 17.06 1.42
CA ASP A 215 8.40 16.46 1.61
C ASP A 215 8.50 15.07 0.95
N ILE A 216 7.35 14.39 0.78
CA ILE A 216 7.29 13.08 0.11
C ILE A 216 7.78 13.17 -1.32
N PHE A 217 7.48 14.24 -2.05
CA PHE A 217 7.94 14.41 -3.43
C PHE A 217 9.48 14.43 -3.52
N LEU A 218 10.15 15.17 -2.63
CA LEU A 218 11.63 15.23 -2.61
C LEU A 218 12.27 13.88 -2.25
N ILE A 219 11.64 13.17 -1.31
CA ILE A 219 12.07 11.82 -0.93
C ILE A 219 11.88 10.86 -2.11
N TRP A 220 10.75 10.95 -2.79
CA TRP A 220 10.39 10.06 -3.89
C TRP A 220 11.17 10.35 -5.16
N ASP A 221 11.48 11.60 -5.47
CA ASP A 221 12.40 11.98 -6.54
C ASP A 221 13.75 11.27 -6.37
N THR A 222 14.26 11.23 -5.15
CA THR A 222 15.50 10.51 -4.83
C THR A 222 15.30 9.00 -4.91
N LEU A 223 14.23 8.48 -4.32
CA LEU A 223 13.93 7.04 -4.27
C LEU A 223 13.75 6.44 -5.67
N LEU A 224 13.14 7.17 -6.60
CA LEU A 224 12.84 6.71 -7.96
C LEU A 224 13.99 6.95 -8.95
N SER A 225 14.87 7.93 -8.71
CA SER A 225 16.00 8.24 -9.59
C SER A 225 17.31 7.53 -9.23
N ASP A 226 17.39 6.91 -8.06
CA ASP A 226 18.60 6.25 -7.58
C ASP A 226 18.90 4.96 -8.37
N PRO A 227 20.13 4.80 -8.92
CA PRO A 227 20.50 3.64 -9.72
C PRO A 227 20.54 2.32 -8.93
N ASP A 228 20.68 2.38 -7.59
CA ASP A 228 20.63 1.18 -6.74
C ASP A 228 19.19 0.66 -6.56
N GLY A 229 18.21 1.44 -7.02
CA GLY A 229 16.80 1.11 -7.01
C GLY A 229 16.03 1.60 -5.78
N PRO A 230 14.69 1.57 -5.85
CA PRO A 230 13.80 2.10 -4.81
C PRO A 230 13.99 1.49 -3.43
N GLN A 231 14.14 0.16 -3.34
CA GLN A 231 14.22 -0.55 -2.07
C GLN A 231 15.54 -0.26 -1.32
N GLU A 232 16.67 -0.25 -2.01
CA GLU A 232 17.96 0.08 -1.38
C GLU A 232 18.00 1.52 -0.90
N THR A 233 17.47 2.43 -1.72
CA THR A 233 17.38 3.86 -1.38
C THR A 233 16.49 4.10 -0.18
N LEU A 234 15.33 3.44 -0.13
CA LEU A 234 14.43 3.48 1.02
C LEU A 234 15.11 3.01 2.30
N LEU A 235 15.84 1.88 2.25
CA LEU A 235 16.56 1.36 3.42
C LEU A 235 17.66 2.32 3.89
N ARG A 236 18.38 2.97 2.98
CA ARG A 236 19.36 4.01 3.33
C ARG A 236 18.69 5.21 3.98
N ILE A 237 17.54 5.67 3.49
CA ILE A 237 16.80 6.78 4.10
C ILE A 237 16.31 6.39 5.51
N CYS A 238 15.73 5.19 5.68
CA CYS A 238 15.34 4.66 6.99
C CYS A 238 16.54 4.57 7.96
N CYS A 239 17.72 4.15 7.49
CA CYS A 239 18.92 4.10 8.31
C CYS A 239 19.42 5.51 8.67
N ALA A 240 19.40 6.45 7.72
CA ALA A 240 19.74 7.84 7.97
C ALA A 240 18.80 8.49 8.99
N MET A 241 17.51 8.15 8.97
CA MET A 241 16.55 8.59 9.99
C MET A 241 17.01 8.19 11.39
N LEU A 242 17.49 6.96 11.59
CA LEU A 242 17.99 6.48 12.89
C LEU A 242 19.27 7.25 13.31
N ILE A 243 20.21 7.42 12.39
CA ILE A 243 21.49 8.10 12.64
C ILE A 243 21.29 9.58 13.02
N ILE A 244 20.34 10.27 12.38
CA ILE A 244 20.06 11.68 12.67
C ILE A 244 19.57 11.88 14.11
N VAL A 245 18.76 10.96 14.63
CA VAL A 245 18.24 11.05 16.01
C VAL A 245 19.09 10.27 17.02
N ARG A 246 20.26 9.75 16.61
CA ARG A 246 21.20 8.94 17.41
C ARG A 246 21.37 9.42 18.84
N LYS A 247 21.71 10.70 19.03
CA LYS A 247 21.98 11.26 20.36
C LYS A 247 20.79 11.10 21.32
N ARG A 248 19.57 11.23 20.80
CA ARG A 248 18.33 11.05 21.58
C ARG A 248 18.08 9.57 21.86
N LEU A 249 18.34 8.70 20.89
CA LEU A 249 18.17 7.26 21.05
C LEU A 249 19.12 6.65 22.08
N LEU A 250 20.40 7.05 22.07
CA LEU A 250 21.41 6.59 23.03
C LEU A 250 21.12 7.06 24.46
N ALA A 251 20.52 8.24 24.62
CA ALA A 251 20.12 8.77 25.92
C ALA A 251 18.77 8.21 26.42
N GLY A 252 17.96 7.64 25.52
CA GLY A 252 16.62 7.16 25.80
C GLY A 252 16.55 5.69 26.25
N ASP A 253 15.45 5.37 26.90
CA ASP A 253 15.03 4.01 27.27
C ASP A 253 14.10 3.39 26.21
N PHE A 254 13.59 2.18 26.45
CA PHE A 254 12.68 1.49 25.52
C PHE A 254 11.48 2.36 25.12
N THR A 255 10.79 2.94 26.10
CA THR A 255 9.54 3.69 25.87
C THR A 255 9.79 4.97 25.10
N SER A 256 10.76 5.77 25.52
CA SER A 256 11.10 7.03 24.86
C SER A 256 11.64 6.82 23.45
N ASN A 257 12.45 5.78 23.22
CA ASN A 257 12.95 5.43 21.89
C ASN A 257 11.83 4.96 20.97
N LEU A 258 10.95 4.08 21.44
CA LEU A 258 9.83 3.61 20.62
C LEU A 258 8.90 4.76 20.24
N GLN A 259 8.57 5.65 21.18
CA GLN A 259 7.75 6.83 20.91
C GLN A 259 8.43 7.79 19.91
N LEU A 260 9.73 8.00 20.05
CA LEU A 260 10.50 8.83 19.13
C LEU A 260 10.48 8.29 17.70
N LEU A 261 10.58 6.97 17.53
CA LEU A 261 10.60 6.33 16.22
C LEU A 261 9.19 6.20 15.61
N GLN A 262 8.16 6.03 16.43
CA GLN A 262 6.78 6.02 15.95
C GLN A 262 6.24 7.42 15.62
N LYS A 263 6.80 8.46 16.24
CA LYS A 263 6.49 9.88 15.98
C LYS A 263 7.77 10.62 15.64
N TYR A 264 8.27 10.35 14.45
CA TYR A 264 9.55 10.89 14.00
C TYR A 264 9.55 12.43 14.02
N PRO A 265 10.60 13.09 14.54
CA PRO A 265 10.61 14.54 14.67
C PRO A 265 10.74 15.23 13.31
N PRO A 266 10.23 16.48 13.18
CA PRO A 266 10.45 17.28 11.98
C PRO A 266 11.94 17.37 11.66
N THR A 267 12.29 17.07 10.40
CA THR A 267 13.68 16.92 9.95
C THR A 267 13.86 17.64 8.63
N ASN A 268 15.05 18.23 8.41
CA ASN A 268 15.40 18.81 7.12
C ASN A 268 15.63 17.68 6.09
N ILE A 269 14.77 17.62 5.08
CA ILE A 269 14.79 16.55 4.08
C ILE A 269 16.08 16.53 3.26
N SER A 270 16.59 17.69 2.85
CA SER A 270 17.86 17.76 2.13
C SER A 270 19.03 17.20 2.94
N HIS A 271 19.07 17.47 4.25
CA HIS A 271 20.07 16.88 5.13
C HIS A 271 19.85 15.38 5.33
N LEU A 272 18.59 14.93 5.46
CA LEU A 272 18.26 13.50 5.54
C LEU A 272 18.75 12.73 4.30
N LEU A 273 18.44 13.23 3.10
CA LEU A 273 18.86 12.64 1.84
C LEU A 273 20.37 12.68 1.66
N TYR A 274 21.04 13.76 2.09
CA TYR A 274 22.50 13.85 2.12
C TYR A 274 23.12 12.75 3.00
N VAL A 275 22.61 12.56 4.23
CA VAL A 275 23.08 11.49 5.12
C VAL A 275 22.82 10.13 4.51
N ALA A 276 21.62 9.89 3.95
CA ALA A 276 21.28 8.62 3.30
C ALA A 276 22.22 8.28 2.14
N ASN A 277 22.58 9.25 1.30
CA ASN A 277 23.51 9.05 0.20
C ASN A 277 24.94 8.74 0.68
N LYS A 278 25.36 9.25 1.85
CA LYS A 278 26.65 8.89 2.47
C LYS A 278 26.70 7.44 2.98
N LEU A 279 25.55 6.80 3.19
CA LEU A 279 25.45 5.38 3.54
C LEU A 279 25.54 4.46 2.31
N ARG A 280 25.71 5.01 1.10
CA ARG A 280 25.92 4.17 -0.08
C ARG A 280 27.26 3.45 0.03
N VAL A 281 27.20 2.15 0.31
CA VAL A 281 28.37 1.26 0.29
C VAL A 281 28.84 1.16 -1.16
N HIS A 282 30.02 1.70 -1.46
CA HIS A 282 30.66 1.42 -2.73
C HIS A 282 31.19 -0.01 -2.62
N LEU A 283 30.60 -0.94 -3.38
CA LEU A 283 31.30 -2.17 -3.70
C LEU A 283 32.58 -1.74 -4.41
N ALA A 284 33.73 -1.86 -3.73
CA ALA A 284 35.00 -1.78 -4.41
C ALA A 284 34.98 -2.85 -5.51
N CYS A 285 35.04 -2.39 -6.77
CA CYS A 285 35.15 -3.25 -7.94
C CYS A 285 36.34 -4.21 -7.81
#